data_AF-A0A3R8M9F3-F1
#
_entry.id   AF-A0A3R8M9F3-F1
#
_cell.length_a   1.000
_cell.length_b   1.000
_cell.length_c   1.000
_cell.angle_alpha   90.00
_cell.angle_beta   90.00
_cell.angle_gamma   90.00
#
_symmetry.space_group_name_H-M   'P 1'
#
loop_
_entity.id
_entity.type
_entity.pdbx_description
1 polymer ?
#
loop_
_entity_poly.entity_id
_entity_poly.type
_entity_poly.pdbx_seq_one_letter_code
_entity_poly.pdbx_strand_id
1 'polypeptide(L)'
;MQQQQDHAPTAPAIGAAAEPTMSSREIADLVESRHDSVKRTVERLVERGVIVQPPMVDEPDTDAMGRSRSTQVYRLCKRDSYIVVAQLSPEFTARLVDRWEELERQVRQPVQETPEALAFRAMQVMYATMEQQKAQLLEAMPKVAFADSVTEAPDAISLAQAAKILDTGRNRLCAVLRKEGWITRTNEPYQRRITEGLMDVKIGSWEHPEKGLQRSVTALVTGKGLQRLRAMLDHGTIQ
;
A
#
# COMPACT_ATOMS: atom_id res chain seq x y z
N MET A 1 -73.42 -29.05 15.12
CA MET A 1 -72.14 -28.85 14.42
C MET A 1 -72.33 -27.75 13.39
N GLN A 2 -72.35 -26.49 13.80
CA GLN A 2 -72.49 -25.35 12.90
C GLN A 2 -71.22 -24.51 13.04
N GLN A 3 -70.46 -24.40 11.96
CA GLN A 3 -69.21 -23.67 11.88
C GLN A 3 -69.47 -22.16 11.99
N GLN A 4 -68.75 -21.51 12.91
CA GLN A 4 -68.56 -20.07 12.93
C GLN A 4 -67.67 -19.66 11.75
N GLN A 5 -68.16 -18.73 10.93
CA GLN A 5 -67.32 -17.88 10.10
C GLN A 5 -67.51 -16.45 10.58
N ASP A 6 -66.45 -15.91 11.17
CA ASP A 6 -66.33 -14.52 11.58
C ASP A 6 -66.36 -13.61 10.34
N HIS A 7 -67.37 -12.74 10.26
CA HIS A 7 -67.41 -11.65 9.30
C HIS A 7 -66.74 -10.42 9.93
N ALA A 8 -65.47 -10.20 9.61
CA ALA A 8 -64.76 -8.98 9.99
C ALA A 8 -65.33 -7.77 9.23
N PRO A 9 -65.51 -6.60 9.90
CA PRO A 9 -65.93 -5.38 9.22
C PRO A 9 -64.79 -4.85 8.35
N THR A 10 -65.07 -4.62 7.07
CA THR A 10 -64.18 -3.93 6.14
C THR A 10 -64.03 -2.48 6.60
N ALA A 11 -62.87 -2.16 7.17
CA ALA A 11 -62.46 -0.78 7.44
C ALA A 11 -62.29 -0.01 6.11
N PRO A 12 -62.64 1.29 6.05
CA PRO A 12 -62.55 2.07 4.82
C PRO A 12 -61.09 2.28 4.42
N ALA A 13 -60.85 2.25 3.10
CA ALA A 13 -59.58 2.51 2.47
C ALA A 13 -59.00 3.85 2.94
N ILE A 14 -57.77 3.80 3.46
CA ILE A 14 -56.97 4.97 3.82
C ILE A 14 -56.74 5.78 2.54
N GLY A 15 -57.18 7.04 2.55
CA GLY A 15 -57.00 7.97 1.43
C GLY A 15 -55.54 8.11 1.03
N ALA A 16 -55.29 8.13 -0.27
CA ALA A 16 -53.97 8.38 -0.85
C ALA A 16 -53.42 9.71 -0.31
N ALA A 17 -52.39 9.65 0.52
CA ALA A 17 -51.66 10.83 0.95
C ALA A 17 -50.96 11.44 -0.28
N ALA A 18 -51.48 12.56 -0.78
CA ALA A 18 -50.82 13.34 -1.82
C ALA A 18 -49.45 13.77 -1.31
N GLU A 19 -48.39 13.53 -2.08
CA GLU A 19 -47.05 13.97 -1.72
C GLU A 19 -47.03 15.49 -1.50
N PRO A 20 -46.31 15.98 -0.47
CA PRO A 20 -46.24 17.41 -0.21
C PRO A 20 -45.61 18.13 -1.41
N THR A 21 -46.36 19.05 -2.01
CA THR A 21 -45.92 19.90 -3.12
C THR A 21 -45.92 21.36 -2.69
N MET A 22 -45.09 22.15 -3.35
CA MET A 22 -44.98 23.60 -3.12
C MET A 22 -45.34 24.35 -4.40
N SER A 23 -46.15 25.39 -4.28
CA SER A 23 -46.58 26.18 -5.43
C SER A 23 -45.49 27.17 -5.84
N SER A 24 -45.35 27.44 -7.14
CA SER A 24 -44.42 28.47 -7.63
C SER A 24 -44.70 29.87 -7.07
N ARG A 25 -45.94 30.14 -6.60
CA ARG A 25 -46.29 31.39 -5.92
C ARG A 25 -45.75 31.41 -4.49
N GLU A 26 -45.89 30.32 -3.75
CA GLU A 26 -45.27 30.18 -2.42
C GLU A 26 -43.76 30.36 -2.49
N ILE A 27 -43.11 29.85 -3.54
CA ILE A 27 -41.67 30.05 -3.79
C ILE A 27 -41.35 31.52 -4.11
N ALA A 28 -42.21 32.18 -4.88
CA ALA A 28 -42.06 33.60 -5.20
C ALA A 28 -42.09 34.46 -3.93
N ASP A 29 -43.03 34.18 -3.02
CA ASP A 29 -43.14 34.85 -1.73
C ASP A 29 -41.93 34.55 -0.83
N LEU A 30 -41.45 33.31 -0.80
CA LEU A 30 -40.29 32.89 0.01
C LEU A 30 -38.97 33.53 -0.45
N VAL A 31 -38.78 33.73 -1.75
CA VAL A 31 -37.56 34.31 -2.33
C VAL A 31 -37.73 35.81 -2.62
N GLU A 32 -38.83 36.41 -2.14
CA GLU A 32 -39.18 37.83 -2.35
C GLU A 32 -39.04 38.27 -3.83
N SER A 33 -39.43 37.37 -4.73
CA SER A 33 -39.23 37.48 -6.17
C SER A 33 -40.58 37.50 -6.89
N ARG A 34 -40.62 38.12 -8.08
CA ARG A 34 -41.85 38.11 -8.89
C ARG A 34 -42.18 36.69 -9.34
N HIS A 35 -43.47 36.31 -9.27
CA HIS A 35 -43.98 35.01 -9.75
C HIS A 35 -43.53 34.69 -11.18
N ASP A 36 -43.53 35.68 -12.07
CA ASP A 36 -43.06 35.53 -13.46
C ASP A 36 -41.58 35.11 -13.54
N SER A 37 -40.73 35.60 -12.64
CA SER A 37 -39.32 35.20 -12.57
C SER A 37 -39.17 33.75 -12.15
N VAL A 38 -40.05 33.26 -11.26
CA VAL A 38 -40.08 31.86 -10.84
C VAL A 38 -40.52 30.97 -12.00
N LYS A 39 -41.62 31.32 -12.70
CA LYS A 39 -42.11 30.57 -13.87
C LYS A 39 -41.05 30.44 -14.97
N ARG A 40 -40.41 31.55 -15.34
CA ARG A 40 -39.32 31.55 -16.32
C ARG A 40 -38.12 30.70 -15.89
N THR A 41 -37.87 30.59 -14.59
CA THR A 41 -36.78 29.75 -14.06
C THR A 41 -37.16 28.27 -14.13
N VAL A 42 -38.40 27.92 -13.81
CA VAL A 42 -38.95 26.56 -13.99
C VAL A 42 -38.86 26.13 -15.45
N GLU A 43 -39.36 26.95 -16.38
CA GLU A 43 -39.30 26.68 -17.83
C GLU A 43 -37.87 26.44 -18.30
N ARG A 44 -36.93 27.32 -17.92
CA ARG A 44 -35.51 27.16 -18.26
C ARG A 44 -34.89 25.88 -17.68
N LEU A 45 -35.27 25.49 -16.46
CA LEU A 45 -34.76 24.27 -15.83
C LEU A 45 -35.32 23.01 -16.49
N VAL A 46 -36.58 23.06 -16.96
CA VAL A 46 -37.20 21.99 -17.76
C VAL A 46 -36.51 21.87 -19.12
N GLU A 47 -36.26 22.99 -19.82
CA GLU A 47 -35.54 23.01 -21.10
C GLU A 47 -34.13 22.43 -20.99
N ARG A 48 -33.44 22.70 -19.87
CA ARG A 48 -32.11 22.14 -19.59
C ARG A 48 -32.15 20.69 -19.10
N GLY A 49 -33.33 20.11 -18.90
CA GLY A 49 -33.49 18.75 -18.38
C GLY A 49 -33.05 18.57 -16.92
N VAL A 50 -32.94 19.66 -16.14
CA VAL A 50 -32.55 19.61 -14.72
C VAL A 50 -33.73 19.16 -13.84
N ILE A 51 -34.94 19.59 -14.20
CA ILE A 51 -36.20 19.18 -13.56
C ILE A 51 -37.15 18.60 -14.62
N VAL A 52 -38.04 17.70 -14.20
CA VAL A 52 -39.14 17.23 -15.06
C VAL A 52 -40.23 18.30 -15.10
N GLN A 53 -40.94 18.44 -16.22
CA GLN A 53 -42.02 19.42 -16.36
C GLN A 53 -43.07 19.26 -15.24
N PRO A 54 -43.20 20.23 -14.31
CA PRO A 54 -44.15 20.11 -13.22
C PRO A 54 -45.59 20.32 -13.70
N PRO A 55 -46.58 19.70 -13.04
CA PRO A 55 -47.99 19.95 -13.36
C PRO A 55 -48.36 21.41 -13.06
N MET A 56 -49.11 22.01 -13.99
CA MET A 56 -49.61 23.37 -13.88
C MET A 56 -51.08 23.35 -13.48
N VAL A 57 -51.44 24.16 -12.48
CA VAL A 57 -52.80 24.23 -11.91
C VAL A 57 -53.21 25.70 -11.83
N ASP A 58 -54.49 25.97 -12.11
CA ASP A 58 -55.08 27.29 -11.92
C ASP A 58 -55.40 27.50 -10.43
N GLU A 59 -54.83 28.53 -9.82
CA GLU A 59 -55.15 28.94 -8.45
C GLU A 59 -55.93 30.26 -8.47
N PRO A 60 -57.00 30.38 -7.68
CA PRO A 60 -57.76 31.63 -7.58
C PRO A 60 -56.91 32.68 -6.88
N ASP A 61 -56.65 33.76 -7.60
CA ASP A 61 -55.95 34.96 -7.17
C ASP A 61 -56.94 36.11 -7.02
N THR A 62 -56.66 37.04 -6.11
CA THR A 62 -57.49 38.21 -5.90
C THR A 62 -56.68 39.45 -6.27
N ASP A 63 -57.09 40.15 -7.31
CA ASP A 63 -56.47 41.42 -7.70
C ASP A 63 -56.64 42.48 -6.59
N ALA A 64 -55.82 43.53 -6.63
CA ALA A 64 -55.93 44.71 -5.73
C ALA A 64 -57.32 45.39 -5.75
N MET A 65 -58.17 45.09 -6.75
CA MET A 65 -59.56 45.55 -6.86
C MET A 65 -60.60 44.52 -6.38
N GLY A 66 -60.20 43.45 -5.70
CA GLY A 66 -61.10 42.45 -5.11
C GLY A 66 -61.78 41.52 -6.13
N ARG A 67 -61.26 41.45 -7.37
CA ARG A 67 -61.78 40.55 -8.41
C ARG A 67 -61.00 39.25 -8.40
N SER A 68 -61.72 38.13 -8.42
CA SER A 68 -61.12 36.80 -8.57
C SER A 68 -60.61 36.62 -10.00
N ARG A 69 -59.34 36.29 -10.14
CA ARG A 69 -58.71 35.84 -11.38
C ARG A 69 -58.11 34.46 -11.17
N SER A 70 -58.08 33.62 -12.18
CA SER A 70 -57.30 32.39 -12.14
C SER A 70 -55.88 32.70 -12.61
N THR A 71 -54.90 32.40 -11.76
CA THR A 71 -53.46 32.50 -12.10
C THR A 71 -52.88 31.10 -12.20
N GLN A 72 -52.16 30.83 -13.29
CA GLN A 72 -51.49 29.55 -13.51
C GLN A 72 -50.22 29.43 -12.66
N VAL A 73 -50.16 28.38 -11.84
CA VAL A 73 -49.09 28.10 -10.89
C VAL A 73 -48.57 26.67 -11.11
N TYR A 74 -47.25 26.49 -11.07
CA TYR A 74 -46.62 25.16 -11.08
C TYR A 74 -46.64 24.55 -9.68
N ARG A 75 -46.96 23.24 -9.58
CA ARG A 75 -46.77 22.46 -8.34
C ARG A 75 -45.45 21.69 -8.42
N LEU A 76 -44.49 22.10 -7.60
CA LEU A 76 -43.15 21.55 -7.57
C LEU A 76 -43.04 20.50 -6.46
N CYS A 77 -42.33 19.41 -6.75
CA CYS A 77 -41.94 18.46 -5.73
C CYS A 77 -40.83 19.04 -4.84
N LYS A 78 -40.59 18.43 -3.67
CA LYS A 78 -39.58 18.88 -2.70
C LYS A 78 -38.19 19.12 -3.33
N ARG A 79 -37.77 18.26 -4.26
CA ARG A 79 -36.44 18.39 -4.90
C ARG A 79 -36.41 19.58 -5.84
N ASP A 80 -37.42 19.72 -6.69
CA ASP A 80 -37.45 20.76 -7.72
C ASP A 80 -37.62 22.15 -7.09
N SER A 81 -38.35 22.27 -5.98
CA SER A 81 -38.47 23.54 -5.25
C SER A 81 -37.11 24.01 -4.71
N TYR A 82 -36.27 23.12 -4.17
CA TYR A 82 -34.91 23.48 -3.75
C TYR A 82 -34.03 23.94 -4.92
N ILE A 83 -34.11 23.28 -6.07
CA ILE A 83 -33.32 23.65 -7.26
C ILE A 83 -33.73 25.03 -7.78
N VAL A 84 -35.03 25.32 -7.82
CA VAL A 84 -35.56 26.62 -8.24
C VAL A 84 -35.13 27.72 -7.26
N VAL A 85 -35.24 27.49 -5.94
CA VAL A 85 -34.79 28.44 -4.91
C VAL A 85 -33.28 28.70 -5.00
N ALA A 86 -32.47 27.66 -5.23
CA ALA A 86 -31.01 27.80 -5.36
C ALA A 86 -30.59 28.70 -6.55
N GLN A 87 -31.37 28.70 -7.63
CA GLN A 87 -31.13 29.59 -8.79
C GLN A 87 -31.59 31.03 -8.54
N LEU A 88 -32.71 31.21 -7.81
CA LEU A 88 -33.31 32.52 -7.56
C LEU A 88 -32.64 33.27 -6.40
N SER A 89 -32.06 32.55 -5.43
CA SER A 89 -31.33 33.13 -4.30
C SER A 89 -29.84 32.75 -4.37
N PRO A 90 -29.01 33.59 -5.01
CA PRO A 90 -27.56 33.44 -4.96
C PRO A 90 -27.01 33.47 -3.53
N GLU A 91 -27.64 34.23 -2.63
CA GLU A 91 -27.27 34.30 -1.21
C GLU A 91 -27.44 32.94 -0.51
N PHE A 92 -28.53 32.23 -0.78
CA PHE A 92 -28.74 30.88 -0.25
C PHE A 92 -27.62 29.92 -0.71
N THR A 93 -27.27 29.99 -2.00
CA THR A 93 -26.18 29.18 -2.56
C THR A 93 -24.82 29.58 -2.00
N ALA A 94 -24.56 30.88 -1.80
CA ALA A 94 -23.33 31.37 -1.18
C ALA A 94 -23.16 30.82 0.25
N ARG A 95 -24.21 30.87 1.08
CA ARG A 95 -24.18 30.30 2.44
C ARG A 95 -23.92 28.80 2.44
N LEU A 96 -24.44 28.08 1.44
CA LEU A 96 -24.17 26.66 1.27
C LEU A 96 -22.68 26.42 0.96
N VAL A 97 -22.12 27.19 0.04
CA VAL A 97 -20.68 27.13 -0.31
C VAL A 97 -19.81 27.48 0.90
N ASP A 98 -20.08 28.60 1.58
CA ASP A 98 -19.36 29.02 2.78
C ASP A 98 -19.37 27.93 3.87
N ARG A 99 -20.51 27.26 4.04
CA ARG A 99 -20.65 26.16 5.00
C ARG A 99 -19.78 24.96 4.61
N TRP A 100 -19.70 24.64 3.32
CA TRP A 100 -18.83 23.56 2.84
C TRP A 100 -17.37 23.92 2.97
N GLU A 101 -16.97 25.14 2.62
CA GLU A 101 -15.59 25.60 2.82
C GLU A 101 -15.17 25.57 4.29
N GLU A 102 -16.07 25.92 5.21
CA GLU A 102 -15.79 25.83 6.65
C GLU A 102 -15.63 24.37 7.12
N LEU A 103 -16.47 23.45 6.63
CA LEU A 103 -16.32 22.02 6.92
C LEU A 103 -15.02 21.46 6.35
N GLU A 104 -14.68 21.83 5.12
CA GLU A 104 -13.41 21.46 4.50
C GLU A 104 -12.22 22.00 5.30
N ARG A 105 -12.30 23.25 5.77
CA ARG A 105 -11.27 23.84 6.63
C ARG A 105 -11.12 23.09 7.95
N GLN A 106 -12.21 22.60 8.54
CA GLN A 106 -12.15 21.80 9.77
C GLN A 106 -11.50 20.44 9.55
N VAL A 107 -11.78 19.78 8.41
CA VAL A 107 -11.13 18.52 8.05
C VAL A 107 -9.65 18.73 7.66
N ARG A 108 -9.35 19.87 7.03
CA ARG A 108 -8.02 20.20 6.51
C ARG A 108 -7.09 20.80 7.56
N GLN A 109 -7.62 21.25 8.69
CA GLN A 109 -6.79 21.61 9.84
C GLN A 109 -5.99 20.36 10.22
N PRO A 110 -4.64 20.39 10.13
CA PRO A 110 -3.85 19.31 10.66
C PRO A 110 -4.23 19.21 12.12
N VAL A 111 -4.71 18.04 12.54
CA VAL A 111 -4.83 17.70 13.96
C VAL A 111 -3.51 18.17 14.57
N GLN A 112 -3.56 19.11 15.52
CA GLN A 112 -2.38 19.44 16.31
C GLN A 112 -2.05 18.17 17.09
N GLU A 113 -1.27 17.28 16.48
CA GLU A 113 -0.81 16.06 17.10
C GLU A 113 0.02 16.50 18.31
N THR A 114 -0.43 16.14 19.50
CA THR A 114 0.38 16.34 20.69
C THR A 114 1.69 15.59 20.51
N PRO A 115 2.81 16.06 21.12
CA PRO A 115 4.08 15.34 21.05
C PRO A 115 3.96 13.87 21.46
N GLU A 116 3.04 13.57 22.39
CA GLU A 116 2.71 12.22 22.85
C GLU A 116 2.05 11.36 21.75
N ALA A 117 1.07 11.90 21.01
CA ALA A 117 0.42 11.18 19.92
C ALA A 117 1.39 10.87 18.77
N LEU A 118 2.27 11.82 18.44
CA LEU A 118 3.32 11.62 17.46
C LEU A 118 4.33 10.56 17.92
N ALA A 119 4.78 10.63 19.17
CA ALA A 119 5.69 9.65 19.74
C ALA A 119 5.09 8.24 19.74
N PHE A 120 3.82 8.11 20.10
CA PHE A 120 3.10 6.83 20.09
C PHE A 120 3.03 6.24 18.67
N ARG A 121 2.68 7.06 17.67
CA ARG A 121 2.65 6.64 16.26
C ARG A 121 4.03 6.22 15.77
N ALA A 122 5.08 6.97 16.09
CA ALA A 122 6.45 6.62 15.74
C ALA A 122 6.88 5.29 16.40
N MET A 123 6.52 5.08 17.67
CA MET A 123 6.80 3.84 18.39
C MET A 123 6.11 2.63 17.74
N GLN A 124 4.85 2.76 17.31
CA GLN A 124 4.14 1.69 16.61
C GLN A 124 4.83 1.30 15.30
N VAL A 125 5.25 2.29 14.51
CA VAL A 125 5.99 2.04 13.26
C VAL A 125 7.30 1.33 13.55
N MET A 126 8.05 1.80 14.55
CA MET A 126 9.33 1.20 14.92
C MET A 126 9.15 -0.26 15.39
N TYR A 127 8.13 -0.53 16.19
CA TYR A 127 7.83 -1.87 16.67
C TYR A 127 7.48 -2.83 15.51
N ALA A 128 6.63 -2.41 14.58
CA ALA A 128 6.31 -3.20 13.38
C ALA A 128 7.55 -3.51 12.53
N THR A 129 8.46 -2.54 12.36
CA THR A 129 9.72 -2.78 11.63
C THR A 129 10.63 -3.77 12.36
N MET A 130 10.72 -3.69 13.70
CA MET A 130 11.49 -4.65 14.48
C MET A 130 10.94 -6.07 14.37
N GLU A 131 9.62 -6.24 14.38
CA GLU A 131 9.01 -7.56 14.22
C GLU A 131 9.31 -8.17 12.84
N GLN A 132 9.23 -7.36 11.78
CA GLN A 132 9.61 -7.81 10.44
C GLN A 132 11.08 -8.23 10.36
N GLN A 133 11.99 -7.43 10.94
CA GLN A 133 13.41 -7.77 10.97
C GLN A 133 13.68 -9.04 11.78
N LYS A 134 13.02 -9.22 12.93
CA LYS A 134 13.13 -10.45 13.73
C LYS A 134 12.65 -11.68 12.96
N ALA A 135 11.54 -11.57 12.23
CA ALA A 135 11.03 -12.66 11.40
C ALA A 135 12.04 -13.03 10.30
N GLN A 136 12.63 -12.05 9.61
CA GLN A 136 13.66 -12.27 8.61
C GLN A 136 14.92 -12.93 9.18
N LEU A 137 15.34 -12.51 10.39
CA LEU A 137 16.47 -13.14 11.08
C LEU A 137 16.17 -14.60 11.42
N LEU A 138 14.98 -14.91 11.95
CA LEU A 138 14.58 -16.28 12.29
C LEU A 138 14.56 -17.19 11.06
N GLU A 139 14.09 -16.69 9.91
CA GLU A 139 14.17 -17.43 8.64
C GLU A 139 15.61 -17.58 8.11
N ALA A 140 16.48 -16.62 8.41
CA ALA A 140 17.88 -16.66 8.04
C ALA A 140 18.71 -17.57 8.97
N MET A 141 18.32 -17.76 10.24
CA MET A 141 19.02 -18.62 11.20
C MET A 141 19.33 -20.04 10.67
N PRO A 142 18.37 -20.81 10.12
CA PRO A 142 18.68 -22.13 9.57
C PRO A 142 19.55 -22.07 8.31
N LYS A 143 19.47 -20.98 7.53
CA LYS A 143 20.31 -20.79 6.32
C LYS A 143 21.76 -20.50 6.69
N VAL A 144 21.98 -19.69 7.72
CA VAL A 144 23.31 -19.39 8.27
C VAL A 144 23.88 -20.62 8.97
N ALA A 145 23.11 -21.31 9.81
CA ALA A 145 23.53 -22.54 10.48
C ALA A 145 23.86 -23.68 9.48
N PHE A 146 23.16 -23.75 8.35
CA PHE A 146 23.52 -24.67 7.26
C PHE A 146 24.82 -24.25 6.56
N ALA A 147 25.01 -22.95 6.29
CA ALA A 147 26.27 -22.45 5.73
C ALA A 147 27.47 -22.74 6.66
N ASP A 148 27.27 -22.59 7.98
CA ASP A 148 28.30 -22.87 8.99
C ASP A 148 28.57 -24.38 9.13
N SER A 149 27.54 -25.23 9.17
CA SER A 149 27.73 -26.69 9.27
C SER A 149 28.37 -27.32 8.02
N VAL A 150 28.09 -26.77 6.83
CA VAL A 150 28.79 -27.12 5.59
C VAL A 150 30.27 -26.67 5.62
N THR A 151 30.61 -25.67 6.44
CA THR A 151 31.99 -25.21 6.63
C THR A 151 32.76 -26.05 7.65
N GLU A 152 32.06 -26.78 8.54
CA GLU A 152 32.65 -27.62 9.60
C GLU A 152 33.03 -29.05 9.17
N ALA A 153 32.67 -29.50 7.95
CA ALA A 153 33.10 -30.81 7.46
C ALA A 153 34.64 -30.82 7.26
N PRO A 154 35.40 -31.69 7.96
CA PRO A 154 36.85 -31.64 8.05
C PRO A 154 37.56 -32.34 6.89
N ASP A 155 37.07 -32.20 5.66
CA ASP A 155 37.78 -32.72 4.49
C ASP A 155 38.56 -31.59 3.84
N ALA A 156 39.74 -31.30 4.42
CA ALA A 156 40.69 -30.41 3.77
C ALA A 156 41.02 -30.96 2.37
N ILE A 157 40.68 -30.20 1.34
CA ILE A 157 40.78 -30.65 -0.05
C ILE A 157 42.12 -30.25 -0.66
N SER A 158 42.58 -31.02 -1.63
CA SER A 158 43.82 -30.70 -2.35
C SER A 158 43.69 -29.40 -3.13
N LEU A 159 44.82 -28.70 -3.36
CA LEU A 159 44.86 -27.50 -4.21
C LEU A 159 44.23 -27.70 -5.60
N ALA A 160 44.29 -28.91 -6.14
CA ALA A 160 43.67 -29.24 -7.42
C ALA A 160 42.14 -29.30 -7.34
N GLN A 161 41.59 -29.85 -6.25
CA GLN A 161 40.15 -29.88 -6.00
C GLN A 161 39.63 -28.48 -5.67
N ALA A 162 40.37 -27.72 -4.85
CA ALA A 162 40.07 -26.32 -4.54
C ALA A 162 39.97 -25.47 -5.81
N ALA A 163 40.91 -25.65 -6.75
CA ALA A 163 40.89 -24.95 -8.03
C ALA A 163 39.64 -25.27 -8.87
N LYS A 164 39.17 -26.53 -8.86
CA LYS A 164 37.93 -26.92 -9.56
C LYS A 164 36.69 -26.28 -8.95
N ILE A 165 36.60 -26.21 -7.61
CA ILE A 165 35.46 -25.59 -6.91
C ILE A 165 35.41 -24.08 -7.15
N LEU A 166 36.58 -23.44 -7.22
CA LEU A 166 36.72 -22.01 -7.46
C LEU A 166 36.69 -21.62 -8.94
N ASP A 167 36.39 -22.57 -9.84
CA ASP A 167 36.38 -22.40 -11.30
C ASP A 167 37.65 -21.71 -11.84
N THR A 168 38.83 -22.14 -11.34
CA THR A 168 40.11 -21.56 -11.69
C THR A 168 41.16 -22.62 -12.01
N GLY A 169 42.23 -22.23 -12.71
CA GLY A 169 43.34 -23.13 -13.02
C GLY A 169 44.24 -23.38 -11.81
N ARG A 170 44.65 -24.64 -11.58
CA ARG A 170 45.55 -25.03 -10.47
C ARG A 170 46.78 -24.13 -10.35
N ASN A 171 47.47 -23.88 -11.47
CA ASN A 171 48.68 -23.09 -11.48
C ASN A 171 48.41 -21.60 -11.17
N ARG A 172 47.26 -21.08 -11.59
CA ARG A 172 46.81 -19.71 -11.30
C ARG A 172 46.49 -19.56 -9.81
N LEU A 173 45.79 -20.54 -9.22
CA LEU A 173 45.55 -20.59 -7.78
C LEU A 173 46.86 -20.65 -6.98
N CYS A 174 47.81 -21.51 -7.37
CA CYS A 174 49.12 -21.56 -6.72
C CYS A 174 49.90 -20.25 -6.84
N ALA A 175 49.78 -19.53 -7.97
CA ALA A 175 50.43 -18.23 -8.15
C ALA A 175 49.87 -17.18 -7.18
N VAL A 176 48.54 -17.13 -7.01
CA VAL A 176 47.89 -16.26 -6.03
C VAL A 176 48.30 -16.61 -4.61
N LEU A 177 48.26 -17.90 -4.26
CA LEU A 177 48.66 -18.36 -2.93
C LEU A 177 50.11 -18.02 -2.59
N ARG A 178 51.02 -18.01 -3.57
CA ARG A 178 52.40 -17.56 -3.37
C ARG A 178 52.48 -16.04 -3.20
N LYS A 179 51.73 -15.28 -4.00
CA LYS A 179 51.67 -13.81 -3.92
C LYS A 179 51.15 -13.33 -2.56
N GLU A 180 50.11 -13.99 -2.05
CA GLU A 180 49.46 -13.69 -0.76
C GLU A 180 50.19 -14.29 0.45
N GLY A 181 51.30 -15.00 0.23
CA GLY A 181 52.09 -15.62 1.30
C GLY A 181 51.34 -16.73 2.05
N TRP A 182 50.60 -17.57 1.32
CA TRP A 182 49.94 -18.77 1.86
C TRP A 182 50.79 -20.02 1.72
N ILE A 183 51.49 -20.16 0.59
CA ILE A 183 52.39 -21.28 0.31
C ILE A 183 53.78 -20.80 -0.09
N THR A 184 54.79 -21.60 0.20
CA THR A 184 56.18 -21.38 -0.20
C THR A 184 56.38 -21.65 -1.70
N ARG A 185 57.59 -21.40 -2.21
CA ARG A 185 57.99 -21.74 -3.59
C ARG A 185 57.83 -23.24 -3.90
N THR A 186 58.00 -24.10 -2.89
CA THR A 186 57.85 -25.56 -2.97
C THR A 186 56.41 -26.04 -2.74
N ASN A 187 55.44 -25.13 -2.65
CA ASN A 187 54.01 -25.38 -2.36
C ASN A 187 53.74 -25.93 -0.95
N GLU A 188 54.60 -25.62 0.01
CA GLU A 188 54.36 -25.96 1.42
C GLU A 188 53.59 -24.82 2.09
N PRO A 189 52.54 -25.09 2.89
CA PRO A 189 51.78 -24.04 3.56
C PRO A 189 52.63 -23.33 4.62
N TYR A 190 52.46 -22.02 4.77
CA TYR A 190 53.07 -21.29 5.89
C TYR A 190 52.38 -21.64 7.21
N GLN A 191 53.17 -21.84 8.27
CA GLN A 191 52.66 -22.18 9.60
C GLN A 191 51.58 -21.22 10.09
N ARG A 192 51.72 -19.92 9.82
CA ARG A 192 50.72 -18.90 10.16
C ARG A 192 49.33 -19.22 9.59
N ARG A 193 49.24 -19.70 8.35
CA ARG A 193 47.96 -20.03 7.70
C ARG A 193 47.35 -21.33 8.20
N ILE A 194 48.20 -22.26 8.64
CA ILE A 194 47.76 -23.48 9.33
C ILE A 194 47.15 -23.10 10.69
N THR A 195 47.84 -22.25 11.46
CA THR A 195 47.33 -21.78 12.77
C THR A 195 46.04 -20.96 12.65
N GLU A 196 45.87 -20.18 11.56
CA GLU A 196 44.63 -19.46 11.27
C GLU A 196 43.46 -20.38 10.84
N GLY A 197 43.73 -21.67 10.62
CA GLY A 197 42.78 -22.71 10.21
C GLY A 197 42.39 -22.63 8.72
N LEU A 198 43.19 -21.98 7.88
CA LEU A 198 42.92 -21.78 6.46
C LEU A 198 43.50 -22.89 5.56
N MET A 199 44.57 -23.53 6.04
CA MET A 199 45.27 -24.60 5.32
C MET A 199 45.61 -25.75 6.26
N ASP A 200 45.82 -26.92 5.68
CA ASP A 200 46.32 -28.10 6.38
C ASP A 200 47.44 -28.75 5.55
N VAL A 201 48.20 -29.67 6.15
CA VAL A 201 49.32 -30.33 5.48
C VAL A 201 49.23 -31.84 5.59
N LYS A 202 49.31 -32.52 4.44
CA LYS A 202 49.41 -33.97 4.36
C LYS A 202 50.84 -34.37 4.04
N ILE A 203 51.46 -35.10 4.97
CA ILE A 203 52.78 -35.69 4.75
C ILE A 203 52.57 -37.09 4.17
N GLY A 204 53.03 -37.31 2.95
CA GLY A 204 53.13 -38.63 2.33
C GLY A 204 54.59 -39.07 2.24
N SER A 205 54.79 -40.33 1.90
CA SER A 205 56.09 -40.84 1.46
C SER A 205 55.98 -41.33 0.03
N TRP A 206 57.05 -41.16 -0.73
CA TRP A 206 57.18 -41.70 -2.07
C TRP A 206 58.59 -42.25 -2.25
N GLU A 207 58.70 -43.43 -2.84
CA GLU A 207 59.99 -44.07 -3.12
C GLU A 207 60.55 -43.57 -4.44
N HIS A 208 61.71 -42.90 -4.36
CA HIS A 208 62.44 -42.49 -5.54
C HIS A 208 63.34 -43.65 -6.01
N PRO A 209 63.37 -44.00 -7.31
CA PRO A 209 64.10 -45.16 -7.84
C PRO A 209 65.63 -45.17 -7.66
N GLU A 210 66.22 -44.09 -7.14
CA GLU A 210 67.68 -43.94 -6.93
C GLU A 210 68.04 -43.41 -5.53
N LYS A 211 67.11 -42.71 -4.86
CA LYS A 211 67.36 -41.98 -3.60
C LYS A 211 66.57 -42.51 -2.42
N GLY A 212 65.85 -43.63 -2.59
CA GLY A 212 65.08 -44.27 -1.54
C GLY A 212 63.81 -43.50 -1.13
N LEU A 213 63.31 -43.78 0.07
CA LEU A 213 62.07 -43.25 0.61
C LEU A 213 62.17 -41.74 0.89
N GLN A 214 61.49 -40.92 0.09
CA GLN A 214 61.40 -39.48 0.29
C GLN A 214 60.06 -39.09 0.90
N ARG A 215 60.06 -37.99 1.65
CA ARG A 215 58.84 -37.39 2.20
C ARG A 215 58.28 -36.38 1.21
N SER A 216 57.00 -36.48 0.91
CA SER A 216 56.25 -35.52 0.10
C SER A 216 55.32 -34.73 1.01
N VAL A 217 55.32 -33.41 0.87
CA VAL A 217 54.45 -32.51 1.63
C VAL A 217 53.40 -31.97 0.66
N THR A 218 52.13 -32.25 0.94
CA THR A 218 51.01 -31.78 0.13
C THR A 218 50.17 -30.78 0.90
N ALA A 219 50.01 -29.59 0.35
CA ALA A 219 49.14 -28.55 0.87
C ALA A 219 47.65 -28.89 0.64
N LEU A 220 46.84 -28.74 1.69
CA LEU A 220 45.39 -28.86 1.68
C LEU A 220 44.73 -27.55 2.09
N VAL A 221 43.51 -27.31 1.62
CA VAL A 221 42.70 -26.11 1.90
C VAL A 221 41.46 -26.51 2.67
N THR A 222 41.18 -25.83 3.77
CA THR A 222 39.99 -26.08 4.60
C THR A 222 38.76 -25.34 4.06
N GLY A 223 37.55 -25.63 4.57
CA GLY A 223 36.33 -24.90 4.21
C GLY A 223 36.44 -23.38 4.43
N LYS A 224 37.03 -22.97 5.57
CA LYS A 224 37.35 -21.58 5.89
C LYS A 224 38.36 -20.96 4.92
N GLY A 225 39.36 -21.75 4.50
CA GLY A 225 40.32 -21.37 3.47
C GLY A 225 39.65 -21.10 2.12
N LEU A 226 38.73 -21.97 1.70
CA LEU A 226 37.97 -21.82 0.45
C LEU A 226 37.09 -20.58 0.44
N GLN A 227 36.37 -20.29 1.52
CA GLN A 227 35.56 -19.07 1.63
C GLN A 227 36.41 -17.81 1.48
N ARG A 228 37.59 -17.79 2.12
CA ARG A 228 38.51 -16.66 2.03
C ARG A 228 39.08 -16.50 0.62
N LEU A 229 39.45 -17.61 -0.04
CA LEU A 229 39.92 -17.60 -1.42
C LEU A 229 38.83 -17.15 -2.40
N ARG A 230 37.57 -17.55 -2.17
CA ARG A 230 36.44 -17.09 -2.99
C ARG A 230 36.25 -15.58 -2.90
N ALA A 231 36.25 -15.03 -1.69
CA ALA A 231 36.18 -13.58 -1.48
C ALA A 231 37.35 -12.84 -2.15
N MET A 232 38.57 -13.40 -2.11
CA MET A 232 39.75 -12.81 -2.77
C MET A 232 39.63 -12.81 -4.31
N LEU A 233 39.00 -13.83 -4.90
CA LEU A 233 38.80 -13.93 -6.34
C LEU A 233 37.66 -13.03 -6.82
N ASP A 234 36.55 -12.93 -6.08
CA ASP A 234 35.41 -12.07 -6.41
C ASP A 234 35.75 -10.57 -6.36
N HIS A 235 36.72 -10.17 -5.52
CA HIS A 235 37.22 -8.79 -5.42
C HIS A 235 38.33 -8.43 -6.43
N GLY A 236 38.61 -9.29 -7.42
CA GLY A 236 39.37 -8.91 -8.60
C GLY A 236 40.88 -8.78 -8.40
N THR A 237 41.60 -9.90 -8.41
CA THR A 237 43.07 -9.89 -8.61
C THR A 237 43.53 -10.64 -9.86
N ILE A 238 42.64 -11.17 -10.72
CA ILE A 238 43.08 -11.82 -11.97
C ILE A 238 42.07 -11.67 -13.10
N GLN A 239 42.25 -10.63 -13.92
CA GLN A 239 42.18 -10.80 -15.38
C GLN A 239 43.59 -11.11 -15.87
#